data_AF-A0A7K4CY60-F1
#
_entry.id   AF-A0A7K4CY60-F1
#
_cell.length_a   1.000
_cell.length_b   1.000
_cell.length_c   1.000
_cell.angle_alpha   90.00
_cell.angle_beta   90.00
_cell.angle_gamma   90.00
#
_symmetry.space_group_name_H-M   'P 1'
#
loop_
_entity.id
_entity.type
_entity.pdbx_description
1 polymer ?
#
loop_
_entity_poly.entity_id
_entity_poly.type
_entity_poly.pdbx_seq_one_letter_code
_entity_poly.pdbx_strand_id
1 'polypeptide(L)'
;MGWFDFLKKNKKSTTGDQDKPAETNADVDQADRAKSELHLDSKSEADMQKEAMLLQILDGLYDNPMKYLLQKRAKTEILKIMNTFLDARPAAKDYWSKPEKNIVQVVGDLLDDADRFAMARGLKISPQRMSLLVNIIMIGSIVAIFALMSLNAELMAIASNFFLIIMCAMCFVPQFLQRFGSSKFAKFQAANGPDFMKTVTPRLEILHEMVQYLLTDIRETLVAAGNDISNIRFQLWNSDYRDIKVLDSKIVPGTAKTVYVVRFVKDVEDENEPTIPPETSPDSDVDFETDPQNQSIDGDDSEDSDIADESPDDDSGAGSQRK
;
A
#
# COMPACT_ATOMS: atom_id res chain seq x y z
N MET A 1 5.33 -6.11 -9.43
CA MET A 1 6.77 -6.40 -9.59
C MET A 1 7.49 -5.56 -8.56
N GLY A 2 7.86 -6.17 -7.43
CA GLY A 2 8.64 -5.45 -6.40
C GLY A 2 10.12 -5.45 -6.75
N TRP A 3 10.91 -4.63 -6.04
CA TRP A 3 12.38 -4.52 -6.10
C TRP A 3 13.15 -5.86 -6.29
N PHE A 4 12.56 -6.99 -5.87
CA PHE A 4 13.15 -8.32 -5.96
C PHE A 4 12.96 -9.10 -7.26
N ASP A 5 12.08 -8.71 -8.19
CA ASP A 5 12.02 -9.39 -9.49
C ASP A 5 13.32 -9.17 -10.29
N PHE A 6 14.08 -8.11 -9.96
CA PHE A 6 15.40 -7.82 -10.52
C PHE A 6 16.51 -8.65 -9.85
N LEU A 7 16.53 -8.78 -8.51
CA LEU A 7 17.56 -9.55 -7.79
C LEU A 7 17.34 -11.08 -7.87
N LYS A 8 16.09 -11.58 -7.86
CA LYS A 8 15.80 -13.02 -7.90
C LYS A 8 15.94 -13.64 -9.30
N LYS A 9 15.82 -12.86 -10.38
CA LYS A 9 15.95 -13.40 -11.75
C LYS A 9 17.36 -13.92 -12.06
N ASN A 10 18.36 -13.59 -11.26
CA ASN A 10 19.75 -14.00 -11.47
C ASN A 10 20.16 -15.30 -10.72
N LYS A 11 19.27 -15.95 -9.97
CA LYS A 11 19.63 -17.17 -9.19
C LYS A 11 19.21 -18.50 -9.81
N LYS A 12 18.88 -18.54 -11.11
CA LYS A 12 18.60 -19.78 -11.83
C LYS A 12 19.45 -19.91 -13.09
N SER A 13 20.63 -20.53 -12.94
CA SER A 13 21.06 -21.75 -13.63
C SER A 13 22.58 -21.82 -13.62
N THR A 14 23.18 -22.80 -12.93
CA THR A 14 24.34 -23.55 -13.46
C THR A 14 24.51 -24.81 -12.60
N THR A 15 23.83 -25.88 -12.98
CA THR A 15 24.33 -27.24 -12.76
C THR A 15 24.36 -27.83 -14.16
N GLY A 16 25.55 -27.90 -14.75
CA GLY A 16 25.75 -28.50 -16.05
C GLY A 16 25.69 -30.02 -15.96
N ASP A 17 25.23 -30.67 -17.02
CA ASP A 17 26.04 -31.71 -17.62
C ASP A 17 25.81 -31.83 -19.15
N GLN A 18 26.95 -31.71 -19.82
CA GLN A 18 27.45 -32.20 -21.12
C GLN A 18 26.62 -32.34 -22.42
N ASP A 19 27.22 -31.70 -23.44
CA ASP A 19 27.55 -32.19 -24.80
C ASP A 19 26.84 -31.58 -26.01
N LYS A 20 27.48 -30.55 -26.60
CA LYS A 20 27.66 -30.40 -28.07
C LYS A 20 28.64 -29.26 -28.42
N PRO A 21 29.42 -29.38 -29.52
CA PRO A 21 30.53 -28.47 -29.83
C PRO A 21 30.12 -27.24 -30.65
N ALA A 22 30.78 -26.14 -30.29
CA ALA A 22 31.18 -24.94 -31.04
C ALA A 22 30.48 -24.61 -32.37
N GLU A 23 29.73 -23.49 -32.37
CA GLU A 23 29.74 -22.55 -33.49
C GLU A 23 29.60 -21.10 -32.99
N THR A 24 30.42 -20.26 -33.61
CA THR A 24 30.81 -18.87 -33.37
C THR A 24 29.64 -17.91 -33.12
N ASN A 25 29.64 -17.20 -31.98
CA ASN A 25 28.96 -15.91 -31.79
C ASN A 25 29.66 -15.14 -30.67
N ALA A 26 30.78 -14.50 -31.00
CA ALA A 26 31.61 -13.73 -30.05
C ALA A 26 31.10 -12.30 -29.79
N ASP A 27 29.88 -11.93 -30.22
CA ASP A 27 29.40 -10.55 -30.19
C ASP A 27 28.03 -10.36 -29.50
N VAL A 28 27.48 -11.42 -28.88
CA VAL A 28 26.24 -11.35 -28.09
C VAL A 28 26.52 -11.44 -26.57
N ASP A 29 27.75 -11.78 -26.18
CA ASP A 29 28.10 -12.17 -24.81
C ASP A 29 28.54 -10.99 -23.90
N GLN A 30 28.64 -9.77 -24.45
CA GLN A 30 28.99 -8.56 -23.68
C GLN A 30 27.78 -7.68 -23.31
N ALA A 31 26.69 -7.72 -24.08
CA ALA A 31 25.48 -6.94 -23.76
C ALA A 31 24.66 -7.55 -22.61
N ASP A 32 24.78 -8.86 -22.36
CA ASP A 32 24.11 -9.56 -21.25
C ASP A 32 24.96 -9.66 -19.97
N ARG A 33 26.23 -9.21 -20.00
CA ARG A 33 27.14 -9.17 -18.84
C ARG A 33 27.23 -7.82 -18.15
N ALA A 34 26.57 -6.79 -18.66
CA ALA A 34 26.32 -5.55 -17.91
C ALA A 34 25.16 -5.71 -16.89
N LYS A 35 25.00 -6.91 -16.33
CA LYS A 35 24.15 -7.13 -15.16
C LYS A 35 24.94 -6.64 -13.97
N SER A 36 24.58 -5.47 -13.44
CA SER A 36 25.13 -4.88 -12.23
C SER A 36 25.09 -5.87 -11.07
N GLU A 37 26.15 -6.67 -10.91
CA GLU A 37 26.44 -7.33 -9.65
C GLU A 37 26.77 -6.23 -8.66
N LEU A 38 25.87 -6.02 -7.70
CA LEU A 38 26.16 -5.12 -6.59
C LEU A 38 27.38 -5.67 -5.85
N HIS A 39 28.44 -4.88 -5.76
CA HIS A 39 29.68 -5.21 -5.04
C HIS A 39 29.47 -5.08 -3.53
N LEU A 40 28.51 -5.82 -2.98
CA LEU A 40 28.21 -5.84 -1.56
C LEU A 40 28.54 -7.20 -0.98
N ASP A 41 29.08 -7.22 0.23
CA ASP A 41 29.17 -8.46 0.98
C ASP A 41 27.77 -8.96 1.37
N SER A 42 27.65 -10.27 1.58
CA SER A 42 26.34 -10.91 1.86
C SER A 42 25.58 -10.34 3.07
N LYS A 43 26.28 -9.76 4.05
CA LYS A 43 25.65 -9.15 5.21
C LYS A 43 25.13 -7.75 4.85
N SER A 44 25.95 -6.94 4.19
CA SER A 44 25.56 -5.61 3.71
C SER A 44 24.41 -5.67 2.70
N GLU A 45 24.38 -6.68 1.82
CA GLU A 45 23.23 -6.91 0.92
C GLU A 45 21.94 -7.17 1.70
N ALA A 46 21.99 -8.03 2.73
CA ALA A 46 20.83 -8.36 3.54
C ALA A 46 20.33 -7.18 4.39
N ASP A 47 21.25 -6.35 4.90
CA ASP A 47 20.90 -5.17 5.68
C ASP A 47 20.32 -4.06 4.78
N MET A 48 20.92 -3.81 3.62
CA MET A 48 20.36 -2.89 2.63
C MET A 48 18.99 -3.36 2.11
N GLN A 49 18.76 -4.67 2.07
CA GLN A 49 17.44 -5.21 1.77
C GLN A 49 16.37 -4.86 2.81
N LYS A 50 16.71 -4.89 4.10
CA LYS A 50 15.78 -4.48 5.14
C LYS A 50 15.49 -2.98 5.04
N GLU A 51 16.49 -2.20 4.68
CA GLU A 51 16.38 -0.74 4.53
C GLU A 51 15.52 -0.34 3.34
N ALA A 52 15.74 -0.96 2.19
CA ALA A 52 14.89 -0.77 1.02
C ALA A 52 13.43 -1.21 1.28
N MET A 53 13.23 -2.27 2.07
CA MET A 53 11.88 -2.67 2.50
C MET A 53 11.25 -1.65 3.43
N LEU A 54 12.01 -1.13 4.41
CA LEU A 54 11.53 -0.08 5.30
C LEU A 54 11.19 1.19 4.52
N LEU A 55 12.07 1.61 3.60
CA LEU A 55 11.88 2.72 2.68
C LEU A 55 10.53 2.61 1.94
N GLN A 56 10.24 1.47 1.32
CA GLN A 56 8.97 1.23 0.61
C GLN A 56 7.75 1.30 1.52
N ILE A 57 7.87 0.80 2.75
CA ILE A 57 6.79 0.86 3.74
C ILE A 57 6.51 2.30 4.14
N LEU A 58 7.55 3.07 4.46
CA LEU A 58 7.42 4.45 4.92
C LEU A 58 6.95 5.38 3.79
N ASP A 59 7.47 5.20 2.58
CA ASP A 59 7.03 5.94 1.39
C ASP A 59 5.56 5.62 1.04
N GLY A 60 5.17 4.34 1.09
CA GLY A 60 3.76 3.95 0.92
C GLY A 60 2.84 4.46 2.03
N LEU A 61 3.35 4.58 3.27
CA LEU A 61 2.62 5.16 4.39
C LEU A 61 2.48 6.68 4.26
N TYR A 62 3.51 7.36 3.72
CA TYR A 62 3.48 8.78 3.42
C TYR A 62 2.45 9.11 2.34
N ASP A 63 2.43 8.34 1.25
CA ASP A 63 1.48 8.52 0.14
C ASP A 63 0.03 8.13 0.51
N ASN A 64 -0.16 7.08 1.31
CA ASN A 64 -1.49 6.64 1.72
C ASN A 64 -1.52 6.01 3.11
N PRO A 65 -1.60 6.83 4.17
CA PRO A 65 -1.68 6.31 5.53
C PRO A 65 -2.97 5.49 5.78
N MET A 66 -4.05 5.78 5.05
CA MET A 66 -5.32 5.05 5.15
C MET A 66 -5.28 3.64 4.53
N LYS A 67 -4.21 3.27 3.83
CA LYS A 67 -4.04 1.90 3.30
C LYS A 67 -3.97 0.84 4.41
N TYR A 68 -3.48 1.23 5.59
CA TYR A 68 -3.24 0.34 6.71
C TYR A 68 -4.37 0.33 7.75
N LEU A 69 -5.52 0.92 7.41
CA LEU A 69 -6.67 1.02 8.32
C LEU A 69 -7.11 -0.32 8.88
N LEU A 70 -7.23 -0.35 10.20
CA LEU A 70 -7.74 -1.43 11.02
C LEU A 70 -6.92 -2.73 10.86
N GLN A 71 -5.66 -2.61 10.42
CA GLN A 71 -4.70 -3.71 10.26
C GLN A 71 -3.70 -3.74 11.43
N LYS A 72 -4.18 -4.11 12.63
CA LYS A 72 -3.35 -4.16 13.85
C LYS A 72 -2.05 -4.95 13.65
N ARG A 73 -2.10 -6.07 12.92
CA ARG A 73 -0.92 -6.88 12.61
C ARG A 73 0.11 -6.12 11.77
N ALA A 74 -0.35 -5.43 10.72
CA ALA A 74 0.53 -4.61 9.88
C ALA A 74 1.18 -3.50 10.71
N LYS A 75 0.42 -2.80 11.57
CA LYS A 75 0.96 -1.81 12.50
C LYS A 75 2.09 -2.40 13.35
N THR A 76 1.85 -3.54 14.03
CA THR A 76 2.87 -4.18 14.87
C THR A 76 4.10 -4.60 14.06
N GLU A 77 3.92 -5.13 12.85
CA GLU A 77 5.03 -5.52 11.97
C GLU A 77 5.85 -4.31 11.50
N ILE A 78 5.22 -3.22 11.10
CA ILE A 78 5.88 -1.96 10.70
C ILE A 78 6.71 -1.40 11.87
N LEU A 79 6.10 -1.26 13.05
CA LEU A 79 6.80 -0.75 14.23
C LEU A 79 7.95 -1.68 14.65
N LYS A 80 7.79 -2.99 14.49
CA LYS A 80 8.86 -3.96 14.77
C LYS A 80 10.04 -3.77 13.80
N ILE A 81 9.77 -3.63 12.50
CA ILE A 81 10.82 -3.42 11.48
C ILE A 81 11.57 -2.11 11.78
N MET A 82 10.85 -1.03 12.09
CA MET A 82 11.44 0.25 12.46
C MET A 82 12.33 0.16 13.71
N ASN A 83 11.83 -0.44 14.79
CA ASN A 83 12.63 -0.61 16.01
C ASN A 83 13.89 -1.45 15.74
N THR A 84 13.76 -2.54 14.95
CA THR A 84 14.90 -3.38 14.57
C THR A 84 15.95 -2.59 13.79
N PHE A 85 15.52 -1.72 12.86
CA PHE A 85 16.41 -0.83 12.12
C PHE A 85 17.12 0.17 13.04
N LEU A 86 16.37 0.85 13.91
CA LEU A 86 16.95 1.83 14.83
C LEU A 86 17.90 1.18 15.83
N ASP A 87 17.57 0.00 16.37
CA ASP A 87 18.44 -0.74 17.28
C ASP A 87 19.76 -1.16 16.62
N ALA A 88 19.76 -1.42 15.31
CA ALA A 88 20.97 -1.71 14.54
C ALA A 88 21.84 -0.47 14.27
N ARG A 89 21.28 0.75 14.39
CA ARG A 89 21.93 2.02 14.04
C ARG A 89 21.82 3.03 15.19
N PRO A 90 22.71 2.98 16.20
CA PRO A 90 22.62 3.82 17.40
C PRO A 90 22.57 5.33 17.11
N ALA A 91 23.33 5.80 16.12
CA ALA A 91 23.32 7.22 15.72
C ALA A 91 21.95 7.64 15.14
N ALA A 92 21.35 6.79 14.30
CA ALA A 92 20.00 7.02 13.78
C ALA A 92 18.97 6.97 14.91
N LYS A 93 19.10 6.00 15.82
CA LYS A 93 18.23 5.87 16.99
C LYS A 93 18.24 7.12 17.86
N ASP A 94 19.42 7.67 18.16
CA ASP A 94 19.53 8.88 18.97
C ASP A 94 18.83 10.08 18.31
N TYR A 95 19.03 10.26 17.00
CA TYR A 95 18.36 11.32 16.24
C TYR A 95 16.83 11.15 16.21
N TRP A 96 16.35 9.95 15.89
CA TRP A 96 14.93 9.61 15.70
C TRP A 96 14.18 9.25 16.99
N SER A 97 14.83 9.33 18.16
CA SER A 97 14.18 9.15 19.47
C SER A 97 13.94 10.47 20.21
N LYS A 98 14.34 11.61 19.61
CA LYS A 98 14.10 12.94 20.19
C LYS A 98 12.58 13.20 20.32
N PRO A 99 12.11 13.90 21.37
CA PRO A 99 10.68 14.07 21.63
C PRO A 99 9.86 14.60 20.45
N GLU A 100 10.43 15.52 19.67
CA GLU A 100 9.77 16.15 18.52
C GLU A 100 9.83 15.30 17.25
N LYS A 101 10.71 14.31 17.19
CA LYS A 101 11.02 13.51 15.99
C LYS A 101 10.93 12.00 16.25
N ASN A 102 10.22 11.59 17.30
CA ASN A 102 10.13 10.18 17.66
C ASN A 102 9.42 9.39 16.55
N ILE A 103 10.18 8.83 15.62
CA ILE A 103 9.63 8.29 14.37
C ILE A 103 8.72 7.09 14.63
N VAL A 104 9.07 6.26 15.63
CA VAL A 104 8.29 5.09 16.04
C VAL A 104 6.94 5.53 16.59
N GLN A 105 6.93 6.57 17.43
CA GLN A 105 5.70 7.15 17.94
C GLN A 105 4.89 7.83 16.84
N VAL A 106 5.53 8.63 15.98
CA VAL A 106 4.87 9.32 14.86
C VAL A 106 4.15 8.33 13.94
N VAL A 107 4.79 7.23 13.56
CA VAL A 107 4.17 6.17 12.74
C VAL A 107 3.06 5.47 13.52
N GLY A 108 3.27 5.19 14.80
CA GLY A 108 2.25 4.60 15.67
C GLY A 108 0.98 5.44 15.77
N ASP A 109 1.16 6.73 16.05
CA ASP A 109 0.10 7.73 16.20
C ASP A 109 -0.60 8.00 14.87
N LEU A 110 0.13 8.05 13.76
CA LEU A 110 -0.45 8.20 12.41
C LEU A 110 -1.40 7.05 12.08
N LEU A 111 -0.99 5.81 12.38
CA LEU A 111 -1.83 4.62 12.16
C LEU A 111 -3.02 4.57 13.13
N ASP A 112 -2.84 4.96 14.39
CA ASP A 112 -3.94 5.03 15.36
C ASP A 112 -4.95 6.13 15.02
N ASP A 113 -4.48 7.27 14.54
CA ASP A 113 -5.34 8.36 14.08
C ASP A 113 -6.11 7.97 12.83
N ALA A 114 -5.48 7.25 11.90
CA ALA A 114 -6.18 6.69 10.76
C ALA A 114 -7.31 5.76 11.22
N ASP A 115 -7.04 4.84 12.16
CA ASP A 115 -8.03 3.92 12.72
C ASP A 115 -9.17 4.67 13.43
N ARG A 116 -8.85 5.64 14.29
CA ARG A 116 -9.83 6.47 15.01
C ARG A 116 -10.71 7.25 14.03
N PHE A 117 -10.09 7.87 13.03
CA PHE A 117 -10.78 8.64 12.00
C PHE A 117 -11.73 7.76 11.19
N ALA A 118 -11.28 6.55 10.81
CA ALA A 118 -12.12 5.61 10.08
C ALA A 118 -13.31 5.11 10.90
N MET A 119 -13.11 4.81 12.20
CA MET A 119 -14.19 4.44 13.10
C MET A 119 -15.20 5.57 13.28
N ALA A 120 -14.74 6.82 13.40
CA ALA A 120 -15.61 8.00 13.52
C ALA A 120 -16.47 8.22 12.28
N ARG A 121 -15.97 7.86 11.09
CA ARG A 121 -16.70 7.91 9.81
C ARG A 121 -17.51 6.62 9.53
N GLY A 122 -17.67 5.74 10.52
CA GLY A 122 -18.55 4.57 10.44
C GLY A 122 -17.92 3.28 9.90
N LEU A 123 -16.60 3.26 9.65
CA LEU A 123 -15.90 2.04 9.23
C LEU A 123 -15.63 1.13 10.45
N LYS A 124 -16.46 0.09 10.63
CA LYS A 124 -16.38 -0.81 11.79
C LYS A 124 -15.47 -2.03 11.60
N ILE A 125 -15.25 -2.47 10.36
CA ILE A 125 -14.57 -3.73 10.04
C ILE A 125 -13.47 -3.48 9.03
N SER A 126 -12.27 -4.03 9.29
CA SER A 126 -11.16 -3.97 8.35
C SER A 126 -11.39 -4.88 7.14
N PRO A 127 -10.87 -4.54 5.95
CA PRO A 127 -10.95 -5.42 4.78
C PRO A 127 -10.37 -6.81 5.05
N GLN A 128 -9.28 -6.87 5.85
CA GLN A 128 -8.63 -8.13 6.23
C GLN A 128 -9.52 -8.97 7.16
N ARG A 129 -10.19 -8.35 8.14
CA ARG A 129 -11.14 -9.05 9.02
C ARG A 129 -12.36 -9.52 8.25
N MET A 130 -12.87 -8.73 7.31
CA MET A 130 -13.96 -9.13 6.43
C MET A 130 -13.56 -10.35 5.59
N SER A 131 -12.37 -10.34 4.97
CA SER A 131 -11.85 -11.49 4.22
C SER A 131 -11.69 -12.73 5.10
N LEU A 132 -11.18 -12.59 6.32
CA LEU A 132 -11.03 -13.71 7.25
C LEU A 132 -12.39 -14.29 7.66
N LEU A 133 -13.38 -13.45 8.00
CA LEU A 133 -14.73 -13.91 8.33
C LEU A 133 -15.38 -14.65 7.17
N VAL A 134 -15.26 -14.12 5.96
CA VAL A 134 -15.77 -14.76 4.74
C VAL A 134 -15.10 -16.12 4.52
N ASN A 135 -13.79 -16.22 4.71
CA ASN A 135 -13.08 -17.49 4.60
C ASN A 135 -13.50 -18.49 5.68
N ILE A 136 -13.69 -18.06 6.93
CA ILE A 136 -14.17 -18.94 8.01
C ILE A 136 -15.57 -19.46 7.70
N ILE A 137 -16.48 -18.59 7.26
CA ILE A 137 -17.84 -18.98 6.88
C ILE A 137 -17.81 -19.98 5.72
N MET A 138 -16.97 -19.73 4.71
CA MET A 138 -16.84 -20.61 3.55
C MET A 138 -16.28 -21.98 3.94
N ILE A 139 -15.16 -22.04 4.66
CA ILE A 139 -14.58 -23.31 5.14
C ILE A 139 -15.58 -24.04 6.04
N GLY A 140 -16.20 -23.34 6.98
CA GLY A 140 -17.20 -23.90 7.89
C GLY A 140 -18.39 -24.50 7.12
N SER A 141 -18.85 -23.82 6.07
CA SER A 141 -19.95 -24.30 5.24
C SER A 141 -19.57 -25.55 4.45
N ILE A 142 -18.35 -25.64 3.90
CA ILE A 142 -17.86 -26.82 3.20
C ILE A 142 -17.79 -28.01 4.16
N VAL A 143 -17.21 -27.82 5.35
CA VAL A 143 -17.11 -28.85 6.38
C VAL A 143 -18.49 -29.33 6.82
N ALA A 144 -19.42 -28.40 7.06
CA ALA A 144 -20.79 -28.73 7.46
C ALA A 144 -21.51 -29.57 6.39
N ILE A 145 -21.37 -29.21 5.11
CA ILE A 145 -22.01 -30.00 4.05
C ILE A 145 -21.35 -31.37 3.93
N PHE A 146 -20.02 -31.46 4.02
CA PHE A 146 -19.32 -32.75 3.96
C PHE A 146 -19.72 -33.68 5.12
N ALA A 147 -19.92 -33.13 6.32
CA ALA A 147 -20.43 -33.86 7.47
C ALA A 147 -21.87 -34.35 7.25
N LEU A 148 -22.76 -33.48 6.74
CA LEU A 148 -24.14 -33.85 6.39
C LEU A 148 -24.20 -34.96 5.33
N MET A 149 -23.34 -34.93 4.32
CA MET A 149 -23.24 -35.98 3.30
C MET A 149 -22.73 -37.30 3.88
N SER A 150 -21.79 -37.24 4.82
CA SER A 150 -21.24 -38.44 5.47
C SER A 150 -22.24 -39.16 6.37
N LEU A 151 -23.21 -38.42 6.94
CA LEU A 151 -24.22 -38.98 7.84
C LEU A 151 -25.43 -39.58 7.10
N ASN A 152 -25.68 -39.20 5.84
CA ASN A 152 -26.87 -39.64 5.09
C ASN A 152 -26.49 -40.15 3.69
N ALA A 153 -26.20 -41.46 3.59
CA ALA A 153 -25.83 -42.10 2.32
C ALA A 153 -26.93 -41.98 1.23
N GLU A 154 -28.21 -41.99 1.62
CA GLU A 154 -29.33 -41.83 0.67
C GLU A 154 -29.42 -40.42 0.08
N LEU A 155 -28.99 -39.39 0.82
CA LEU A 155 -28.94 -38.01 0.31
C LEU A 155 -27.89 -37.86 -0.81
N MET A 156 -26.83 -38.67 -0.78
CA MET A 156 -25.73 -38.59 -1.73
C MET A 156 -26.18 -38.87 -3.18
N ALA A 157 -27.16 -39.76 -3.36
CA ALA A 157 -27.64 -40.17 -4.69
C ALA A 157 -28.54 -39.12 -5.34
N ILE A 158 -29.36 -38.41 -4.56
CA ILE A 158 -30.32 -37.40 -5.07
C ILE A 158 -29.67 -36.02 -5.15
N ALA A 159 -28.75 -35.70 -4.23
CA ALA A 159 -28.22 -34.36 -4.09
C ALA A 159 -27.03 -34.03 -4.99
N SER A 160 -26.44 -34.98 -5.74
CA SER A 160 -25.16 -34.72 -6.44
C SER A 160 -25.24 -33.55 -7.44
N ASN A 161 -26.33 -33.44 -8.22
CA ASN A 161 -26.53 -32.35 -9.17
C ASN A 161 -26.84 -31.01 -8.49
N PHE A 162 -27.67 -31.02 -7.44
CA PHE A 162 -27.96 -29.79 -6.66
C PHE A 162 -26.74 -29.30 -5.89
N PHE A 163 -25.94 -30.22 -5.36
CA PHE A 163 -24.73 -29.93 -4.61
C PHE A 163 -23.67 -29.28 -5.50
N LEU A 164 -23.54 -29.72 -6.75
CA LEU A 164 -22.64 -29.08 -7.72
C LEU A 164 -23.01 -27.61 -7.96
N ILE A 165 -24.31 -27.29 -8.09
CA ILE A 165 -24.80 -25.92 -8.25
C ILE A 165 -24.51 -25.08 -6.99
N ILE A 166 -24.78 -25.62 -5.80
CA ILE A 166 -24.53 -24.92 -4.53
C ILE A 166 -23.03 -24.68 -4.33
N MET A 167 -22.18 -25.67 -4.62
CA MET A 167 -20.72 -25.52 -4.54
C MET A 167 -20.22 -24.47 -5.52
N CYS A 168 -20.68 -24.47 -6.77
CA CYS A 168 -20.35 -23.42 -7.73
C CYS A 168 -20.73 -22.04 -7.20
N ALA A 169 -21.96 -21.85 -6.70
CA ALA A 169 -22.40 -20.58 -6.12
C ALA A 169 -21.53 -20.16 -4.92
N MET A 170 -21.22 -21.08 -4.01
CA MET A 170 -20.37 -20.84 -2.84
C MET A 170 -18.92 -20.51 -3.20
N CYS A 171 -18.40 -20.96 -4.35
CA CYS A 171 -17.08 -20.55 -4.84
C CYS A 171 -17.05 -19.08 -5.29
N PHE A 172 -18.15 -18.54 -5.81
CA PHE A 172 -18.22 -17.15 -6.30
C PHE A 172 -18.48 -16.14 -5.18
N VAL A 173 -19.25 -16.50 -4.15
CA VAL A 173 -19.62 -15.60 -3.05
C VAL A 173 -18.40 -14.95 -2.37
N PRO A 174 -17.31 -15.68 -2.02
CA PRO A 174 -16.12 -15.07 -1.42
C PRO A 174 -15.44 -14.05 -2.33
N GLN A 175 -15.30 -14.38 -3.62
CA GLN A 175 -14.70 -13.47 -4.60
C GLN A 175 -15.54 -12.20 -4.76
N PHE A 176 -16.86 -12.34 -4.79
CA PHE A 176 -17.78 -11.22 -4.87
C PHE A 176 -17.70 -10.34 -3.61
N LEU A 177 -17.76 -10.93 -2.41
CA LEU A 177 -17.66 -10.19 -1.15
C LEU A 177 -16.31 -9.50 -0.98
N GLN A 178 -15.21 -10.14 -1.41
CA GLN A 178 -13.88 -9.55 -1.37
C GLN A 178 -13.77 -8.35 -2.32
N ARG A 179 -14.28 -8.46 -3.55
CA ARG A 179 -14.31 -7.34 -4.51
C ARG A 179 -15.20 -6.20 -4.00
N PHE A 180 -16.38 -6.52 -3.46
CA PHE A 180 -17.29 -5.55 -2.90
C PHE A 180 -16.69 -4.80 -1.69
N GLY A 181 -16.07 -5.53 -0.76
CA GLY A 181 -15.37 -4.95 0.37
C GLY A 181 -14.20 -4.06 -0.05
N SER A 182 -13.40 -4.52 -1.03
CA SER A 182 -12.29 -3.74 -1.58
C SER A 182 -12.78 -2.47 -2.28
N SER A 183 -13.85 -2.54 -3.06
CA SER A 183 -14.46 -1.39 -3.73
C SER A 183 -15.02 -0.38 -2.72
N LYS A 184 -15.75 -0.83 -1.69
CA LYS A 184 -16.22 0.03 -0.61
C LYS A 184 -15.07 0.72 0.13
N PHE A 185 -14.00 -0.02 0.40
CA PHE A 185 -12.83 0.52 1.07
C PHE A 185 -12.08 1.55 0.20
N ALA A 186 -11.94 1.30 -1.10
CA ALA A 186 -11.35 2.24 -2.04
C ALA A 186 -12.20 3.53 -2.14
N LYS A 187 -13.53 3.41 -2.23
CA LYS A 187 -14.45 4.57 -2.21
C LYS A 187 -14.34 5.36 -0.91
N PHE A 188 -14.23 4.67 0.22
CA PHE A 188 -14.03 5.31 1.52
C PHE A 188 -12.73 6.12 1.58
N GLN A 189 -11.62 5.54 1.13
CA GLN A 189 -10.33 6.24 1.05
C GLN A 189 -10.38 7.43 0.10
N ALA A 190 -10.98 7.29 -1.08
CA ALA A 190 -11.11 8.38 -2.03
C ALA A 190 -11.92 9.55 -1.46
N ALA A 191 -13.00 9.26 -0.74
CA ALA A 191 -13.88 10.28 -0.17
C ALA A 191 -13.31 10.99 1.06
N ASN A 192 -12.55 10.28 1.91
CA ASN A 192 -12.09 10.84 3.19
C ASN A 192 -10.57 11.05 3.28
N GLY A 193 -9.81 10.59 2.29
CA GLY A 193 -8.35 10.72 2.22
C GLY A 193 -7.87 12.16 2.29
N PRO A 194 -8.37 13.08 1.44
CA PRO A 194 -7.93 14.47 1.46
C PRO A 194 -8.15 15.15 2.82
N ASP A 195 -9.28 14.89 3.48
CA ASP A 195 -9.58 15.41 4.82
C ASP A 195 -8.61 14.86 5.88
N PHE A 196 -8.32 13.56 5.82
CA PHE A 196 -7.37 12.94 6.74
C PHE A 196 -5.94 13.47 6.52
N MET A 197 -5.50 13.61 5.26
CA MET A 197 -4.16 14.12 4.96
C MET A 197 -3.91 15.52 5.52
N LYS A 198 -4.94 16.38 5.51
CA LYS A 198 -4.88 17.73 6.11
C LYS A 198 -4.65 17.71 7.62
N THR A 199 -5.17 16.71 8.34
CA THR A 199 -5.04 16.65 9.81
C THR A 199 -3.70 16.06 10.24
N VAL A 200 -3.05 15.26 9.39
CA VAL A 200 -1.81 14.57 9.72
C VAL A 200 -0.56 15.11 9.03
N THR A 201 -0.68 16.20 8.27
CA THR A 201 0.43 16.82 7.52
C THR A 201 1.73 16.99 8.33
N PRO A 202 1.72 17.51 9.58
CA PRO A 202 2.96 17.68 10.34
C PRO A 202 3.68 16.36 10.63
N ARG A 203 2.94 15.27 10.80
CA ARG A 203 3.52 13.93 11.01
C ARG A 203 4.05 13.33 9.71
N LEU A 204 3.40 13.65 8.59
CA LEU A 204 3.88 13.23 7.27
C LEU A 204 5.19 13.90 6.90
N GLU A 205 5.44 15.14 7.32
CA GLU A 205 6.73 15.81 7.14
C GLU A 205 7.87 15.05 7.85
N ILE A 206 7.67 14.63 9.09
CA ILE A 206 8.65 13.82 9.83
C ILE A 206 8.89 12.46 9.12
N LEU A 207 7.83 11.84 8.60
CA LEU A 207 7.93 10.60 7.84
C LEU A 207 8.71 10.81 6.53
N HIS A 208 8.48 11.92 5.84
CA HIS A 208 9.21 12.33 4.64
C HIS A 208 10.69 12.54 4.94
N GLU A 209 11.04 13.23 6.04
CA GLU A 209 12.43 13.38 6.47
C GLU A 209 13.11 12.02 6.71
N MET A 210 12.39 11.05 7.29
CA MET A 210 12.92 9.71 7.51
C MET A 210 13.14 8.95 6.21
N VAL A 211 12.21 9.05 5.25
CA VAL A 211 12.37 8.46 3.93
C VAL A 211 13.57 9.05 3.21
N GLN A 212 13.70 10.38 3.25
CA GLN A 212 14.85 11.09 2.70
C GLN A 212 16.16 10.61 3.34
N TYR A 213 16.19 10.47 4.67
CA TYR A 213 17.35 9.93 5.40
C TYR A 213 17.73 8.53 4.92
N LEU A 214 16.75 7.62 4.77
CA LEU A 214 17.00 6.27 4.26
C LEU A 214 17.54 6.26 2.84
N LEU A 215 17.01 7.12 1.97
CA LEU A 215 17.51 7.27 0.59
C LEU A 215 18.97 7.73 0.57
N THR A 216 19.30 8.75 1.35
CA THR A 216 20.68 9.25 1.48
C THR A 216 21.62 8.16 1.99
N ASP A 217 21.23 7.44 3.03
CA ASP A 217 22.05 6.40 3.65
C ASP A 217 22.28 5.18 2.73
N ILE A 218 21.24 4.74 2.00
CA ILE A 218 21.37 3.69 0.98
C ILE A 218 22.32 4.16 -0.13
N ARG A 219 22.16 5.41 -0.61
CA ARG A 219 23.02 6.00 -1.63
C ARG A 219 24.48 6.01 -1.19
N GLU A 220 24.77 6.52 0.01
CA GLU A 220 26.13 6.58 0.56
C GLU A 220 26.75 5.19 0.70
N THR A 221 25.99 4.22 1.18
CA THR A 221 26.45 2.82 1.33
C THR A 221 26.83 2.21 -0.03
N LEU A 222 26.01 2.44 -1.06
CA LEU A 222 26.25 1.96 -2.41
C LEU A 222 27.49 2.59 -3.04
N VAL A 223 27.65 3.91 -2.88
CA VAL A 223 28.83 4.65 -3.35
C VAL A 223 30.10 4.18 -2.64
N ALA A 224 30.04 4.01 -1.32
CA ALA A 224 31.18 3.51 -0.54
C ALA A 224 31.62 2.10 -0.94
N ALA A 225 30.67 1.27 -1.36
CA ALA A 225 30.93 -0.07 -1.91
C ALA A 225 31.38 -0.06 -3.39
N GLY A 226 31.55 1.12 -4.00
CA GLY A 226 32.02 1.27 -5.38
C GLY A 226 30.99 0.87 -6.44
N ASN A 227 29.70 0.89 -6.10
CA ASN A 227 28.63 0.59 -7.05
C ASN A 227 28.31 1.81 -7.92
N ASP A 228 27.99 1.55 -9.17
CA ASP A 228 27.43 2.58 -10.06
C ASP A 228 25.95 2.83 -9.73
N ILE A 229 25.71 3.87 -8.93
CA ILE A 229 24.37 4.28 -8.47
C ILE A 229 23.42 4.68 -9.61
N SER A 230 23.94 5.05 -10.79
CA SER A 230 23.13 5.52 -11.92
C SER A 230 22.26 4.41 -12.54
N ASN A 231 22.68 3.16 -12.37
CA ASN A 231 21.98 1.98 -12.89
C ASN A 231 20.93 1.45 -11.91
N ILE A 232 20.94 1.92 -10.66
CA ILE A 232 20.06 1.40 -9.62
C ILE A 232 18.72 2.13 -9.70
N ARG A 233 17.66 1.36 -9.97
CA ARG A 233 16.29 1.87 -10.12
C ARG A 233 15.41 1.45 -8.95
N PHE A 234 14.61 2.38 -8.46
CA PHE A 234 13.64 2.18 -7.39
C PHE A 234 12.24 2.49 -7.86
N GLN A 235 11.26 1.90 -7.18
CA GLN A 235 9.86 2.29 -7.32
C GLN A 235 9.43 2.99 -6.03
N LEU A 236 9.02 4.24 -6.14
CA LEU A 236 8.50 5.06 -5.06
C LEU A 236 7.13 5.61 -5.44
N TRP A 237 6.30 5.88 -4.45
CA TRP A 237 5.01 6.54 -4.58
C TRP A 237 5.14 8.05 -4.60
N ASN A 238 6.24 8.59 -4.08
CA ASN A 238 6.55 10.02 -4.13
C ASN A 238 7.85 10.29 -4.92
N SER A 239 7.83 11.38 -5.69
CA SER A 239 8.96 11.91 -6.47
C SER A 239 9.79 12.94 -5.73
N ASP A 240 9.25 13.54 -4.67
CA ASP A 240 9.74 14.80 -4.10
C ASP A 240 10.92 14.62 -3.13
N TYR A 241 11.78 13.62 -3.38
CA TYR A 241 12.98 13.38 -2.58
C TYR A 241 14.21 13.98 -3.27
N ARG A 242 15.17 14.49 -2.50
CA ARG A 242 16.32 15.24 -3.01
C ARG A 242 17.37 14.39 -3.71
N ASP A 243 17.53 13.14 -3.27
CA ASP A 243 18.60 12.26 -3.75
C ASP A 243 18.21 11.44 -4.98
N ILE A 244 17.02 11.67 -5.54
CA ILE A 244 16.50 10.85 -6.62
C ILE A 244 16.14 11.70 -7.84
N LYS A 245 16.18 11.05 -9.00
CA LYS A 245 15.70 11.56 -10.28
C LYS A 245 14.65 10.63 -10.85
N VAL A 246 13.51 11.18 -11.22
CA VAL A 246 12.43 10.43 -11.87
C VAL A 246 12.85 10.07 -13.29
N LEU A 247 12.77 8.78 -13.62
CA LEU A 247 13.04 8.25 -14.95
C LEU A 247 11.76 7.99 -15.74
N ASP A 248 10.74 7.48 -15.05
CA ASP A 248 9.47 7.09 -15.63
C ASP A 248 8.37 7.19 -14.57
N SER A 249 7.12 7.35 -15.01
CA SER A 249 5.94 7.42 -14.15
C SER A 249 4.88 6.48 -14.70
N LYS A 250 4.39 5.57 -13.86
CA LYS A 250 3.40 4.57 -14.24
C LYS A 250 2.15 4.69 -13.40
N ILE A 251 1.02 4.94 -14.06
CA ILE A 251 -0.30 4.87 -13.43
C ILE A 251 -0.61 3.42 -13.09
N VAL A 252 -0.97 3.17 -11.83
CA VAL A 252 -1.32 1.82 -11.36
C VAL A 252 -2.77 1.52 -11.74
N PRO A 253 -3.04 0.49 -12.58
CA PRO A 253 -4.39 0.19 -13.05
C PRO A 253 -5.37 -0.01 -11.90
N GLY A 254 -6.54 0.65 -11.98
CA GLY A 254 -7.57 0.58 -10.94
C GLY A 254 -7.32 1.48 -9.73
N THR A 255 -6.30 2.34 -9.78
CA THR A 255 -6.07 3.40 -8.78
C THR A 255 -5.72 4.71 -9.48
N ALA A 256 -6.06 5.85 -8.87
CA ALA A 256 -5.64 7.17 -9.36
C ALA A 256 -4.20 7.51 -8.92
N LYS A 257 -3.37 6.51 -8.64
CA LYS A 257 -2.04 6.66 -8.07
C LYS A 257 -0.98 6.33 -9.11
N THR A 258 0.09 7.12 -9.07
CA THR A 258 1.26 6.98 -9.92
C THR A 258 2.40 6.40 -9.10
N VAL A 259 3.10 5.41 -9.66
CA VAL A 259 4.38 4.91 -9.13
C VAL A 259 5.48 5.47 -10.01
N TYR A 260 6.49 6.06 -9.38
CA TYR A 260 7.65 6.62 -10.05
C TYR A 260 8.77 5.59 -10.07
N VAL A 261 9.34 5.37 -11.25
CA VAL A 261 10.62 4.68 -11.39
C VAL A 261 11.71 5.74 -11.28
N VAL A 262 12.56 5.63 -10.27
CA VAL A 262 13.56 6.66 -9.94
C VAL A 262 14.96 6.07 -9.89
N ARG A 263 15.98 6.88 -10.11
CA ARG A 263 17.40 6.55 -9.88
C ARG A 263 18.02 7.53 -8.90
N PHE A 264 19.18 7.21 -8.33
CA PHE A 264 19.92 8.19 -7.55
C PHE A 264 20.53 9.28 -8.43
N VAL A 265 20.56 10.51 -7.91
CA VAL A 265 21.25 11.64 -8.54
C VAL A 265 22.76 11.42 -8.49
N LYS A 266 23.44 11.68 -9.60
CA LYS A 266 24.91 11.67 -9.68
C LYS A 266 25.42 13.11 -9.62
N ASP A 267 26.22 13.43 -8.60
CA ASP A 267 26.64 14.80 -8.25
C ASP A 267 27.32 15.58 -9.38
N VAL A 268 27.80 14.92 -10.44
CA VAL A 268 28.61 15.55 -11.51
C VAL A 268 27.87 15.63 -12.86
N GLU A 269 26.83 14.81 -13.09
CA GLU A 269 26.15 14.71 -14.39
C GLU A 269 24.76 15.36 -14.39
N ASP A 270 24.03 15.31 -13.28
CA ASP A 270 22.63 15.73 -13.23
C ASP A 270 22.44 17.24 -12.96
N GLU A 271 23.48 17.99 -12.59
CA GLU A 271 23.41 19.46 -12.42
C GLU A 271 23.20 20.21 -13.74
N ASN A 272 23.48 19.57 -14.88
CA ASN A 272 23.44 20.17 -16.21
C ASN A 272 22.34 19.60 -17.13
N GLU A 273 21.56 18.60 -16.69
CA GLU A 273 20.44 18.08 -17.48
C GLU A 273 19.15 18.87 -17.20
N PRO A 274 18.41 19.33 -18.24
CA PRO A 274 17.15 20.01 -18.05
C PRO A 274 16.17 19.08 -17.34
N THR A 275 15.61 19.56 -16.23
CA THR A 275 14.52 18.89 -15.50
C THR A 275 13.36 18.67 -16.47
N ILE A 276 13.16 17.42 -16.90
CA ILE A 276 11.99 17.06 -17.70
C ILE A 276 10.80 17.17 -16.74
N PRO A 277 9.88 18.13 -16.93
CA PRO A 277 8.68 18.17 -16.10
C PRO A 277 7.95 16.84 -16.29
N PRO A 278 7.37 16.26 -15.22
CA PRO A 278 6.55 15.07 -15.36
C PRO A 278 5.51 15.34 -16.46
N GLU A 279 5.44 14.47 -17.47
CA GLU A 279 4.43 14.59 -18.53
C GLU A 279 3.08 14.74 -17.85
N THR A 280 2.51 15.94 -17.95
CA THR A 280 1.18 16.23 -17.49
C THR A 280 0.27 15.23 -18.19
N SER A 281 -0.40 14.41 -17.38
CA SER A 281 -1.41 13.43 -17.82
C SER A 281 -2.26 14.03 -18.94
N PRO A 282 -2.53 13.28 -20.04
CA PRO A 282 -3.47 13.75 -21.04
C PRO A 282 -4.80 14.01 -20.33
N ASP A 283 -5.32 15.23 -20.50
CA ASP A 283 -6.66 15.63 -20.09
C ASP A 283 -7.63 14.52 -20.48
N SER A 284 -8.20 13.87 -19.48
CA SER A 284 -9.37 13.03 -19.66
C SER A 284 -10.57 13.96 -19.82
N ASP A 285 -10.60 14.71 -20.91
CA ASP A 285 -11.82 15.25 -21.52
C ASP A 285 -12.58 14.05 -22.11
N VAL A 286 -13.16 13.25 -21.22
CA VAL A 286 -14.25 12.36 -21.58
C VAL A 286 -15.50 13.21 -21.46
N ASP A 287 -15.83 13.89 -22.55
CA ASP A 287 -17.16 14.45 -22.78
C ASP A 287 -18.18 13.32 -22.65
N PHE A 288 -18.79 13.22 -21.48
CA PHE A 288 -19.96 12.38 -21.27
C PHE A 288 -21.15 13.16 -21.84
N GLU A 289 -21.45 12.96 -23.13
CA GLU A 289 -22.72 13.35 -23.73
C GLU A 289 -23.86 12.72 -22.91
N THR A 290 -24.43 13.49 -21.99
CA THR A 290 -25.73 13.16 -21.38
C THR A 290 -26.81 13.39 -22.41
N ASP A 291 -27.29 12.28 -22.97
CA ASP A 291 -28.50 12.20 -23.80
C ASP A 291 -29.74 12.68 -23.00
N PRO A 292 -30.44 13.75 -23.40
CA PRO A 292 -31.58 14.28 -22.67
C PRO A 292 -32.88 13.83 -23.33
N GLN A 293 -33.30 12.58 -23.11
CA GLN A 293 -34.67 12.14 -23.42
C GLN A 293 -35.19 11.14 -22.39
N ASN A 294 -35.82 11.63 -21.33
CA ASN A 294 -37.20 11.21 -21.04
C ASN A 294 -37.90 12.22 -20.12
N GLN A 295 -38.86 12.92 -20.71
CA GLN A 295 -39.77 13.85 -20.06
C GLN A 295 -40.82 13.11 -19.22
N SER A 296 -41.31 13.87 -18.22
CA SER A 296 -42.69 13.92 -17.74
C SER A 296 -43.29 12.64 -17.15
N ILE A 297 -43.28 12.57 -15.82
CA ILE A 297 -44.49 12.22 -15.08
C ILE A 297 -44.74 13.35 -14.07
N ASP A 298 -45.79 14.11 -14.40
CA ASP A 298 -46.49 15.05 -13.54
C ASP A 298 -47.18 14.34 -12.36
N GLY A 299 -47.39 15.10 -11.28
CA GLY A 299 -48.20 14.72 -10.11
C GLY A 299 -47.34 14.20 -8.96
N ASP A 300 -47.42 14.71 -7.74
CA ASP A 300 -48.62 15.18 -7.07
C ASP A 300 -48.23 16.13 -5.93
N ASP A 301 -49.16 17.04 -5.65
CA ASP A 301 -49.19 17.97 -4.53
C ASP A 301 -49.15 17.21 -3.19
N SER A 302 -48.50 17.77 -2.17
CA SER A 302 -49.12 18.04 -0.86
C SER A 302 -48.08 18.30 0.24
N GLU A 303 -48.29 19.46 0.88
CA GLU A 303 -48.25 19.65 2.33
C GLU A 303 -46.88 19.94 2.99
N ASP A 304 -46.60 21.24 3.07
CA ASP A 304 -46.47 21.98 4.34
C ASP A 304 -46.51 21.11 5.60
N SER A 305 -45.39 21.07 6.32
CA SER A 305 -45.44 20.99 7.77
C SER A 305 -44.30 21.82 8.36
N ASP A 306 -44.69 23.04 8.72
CA ASP A 306 -44.04 23.84 9.74
C ASP A 306 -43.86 23.01 11.02
N ILE A 307 -42.61 22.83 11.46
CA ILE A 307 -42.31 22.39 12.82
C ILE A 307 -41.49 23.49 13.50
N ALA A 308 -42.20 24.20 14.37
CA ALA A 308 -41.72 25.08 15.43
C ALA A 308 -40.53 24.46 16.18
N ASP A 309 -39.43 25.17 16.42
CA ASP A 309 -39.27 26.23 17.43
C ASP A 309 -39.76 25.83 18.82
N GLU A 310 -38.93 25.05 19.52
CA GLU A 310 -38.85 25.07 20.99
C GLU A 310 -37.38 24.86 21.42
N SER A 311 -36.71 25.95 21.79
CA SER A 311 -35.74 25.98 22.90
C SER A 311 -36.52 26.52 24.12
N PRO A 312 -36.35 26.01 25.35
CA PRO A 312 -35.18 26.34 26.19
C PRO A 312 -34.80 25.14 27.12
N ASP A 313 -33.78 25.10 27.97
CA ASP A 313 -33.39 25.98 29.06
C ASP A 313 -31.95 25.65 29.52
N ASP A 314 -31.26 26.70 29.97
CA ASP A 314 -30.14 26.67 30.91
C ASP A 314 -30.54 25.93 32.21
N ASP A 315 -29.70 24.99 32.68
CA ASP A 315 -29.62 24.70 34.12
C ASP A 315 -28.18 24.69 34.61
N SER A 316 -27.91 25.73 35.39
CA SER A 316 -26.72 26.03 36.17
C SER A 316 -26.59 25.10 37.37
N GLY A 317 -25.76 24.06 37.25
CA GLY A 317 -25.32 23.21 38.36
C GLY A 317 -23.99 23.63 38.97
N ALA A 318 -23.96 24.73 39.73
CA ALA A 318 -22.84 25.09 40.57
C ALA A 318 -22.84 24.27 41.88
N GLY A 319 -21.66 23.75 42.25
CA GLY A 319 -21.30 23.50 43.66
C GLY A 319 -21.04 22.04 44.04
N SER A 320 -19.80 21.75 44.45
CA SER A 320 -19.53 21.27 45.81
C SER A 320 -18.02 21.13 46.03
N GLN A 321 -17.44 22.12 46.72
CA GLN A 321 -16.24 21.91 47.50
C GLN A 321 -16.57 21.04 48.71
N ARG A 322 -15.83 19.94 48.91
CA ARG A 322 -15.60 19.39 50.25
C ARG A 322 -14.18 18.86 50.37
N LYS A 323 -13.44 19.56 51.25
CA LYS A 323 -12.38 19.14 52.19
C LYS A 323 -11.36 18.11 51.71
#